data_AF-A0A1W0D8A8-F1
#
_entry.id   AF-A0A1W0D8A8-F1
#
_cell.length_a   1.000
_cell.length_b   1.000
_cell.length_c   1.000
_cell.angle_alpha   90.00
_cell.angle_beta   90.00
_cell.angle_gamma   90.00
#
_symmetry.space_group_name_H-M   'P 1'
#
loop_
_entity.id
_entity.type
_entity.pdbx_description
1 polymer ?
#
loop_
_entity_poly.entity_id
_entity_poly.type
_entity_poly.pdbx_seq_one_letter_code
_entity_poly.pdbx_strand_id
1 'polypeptide(L)'
;MASKKAATKPQAQQRQQQDKRWNAAEQACREIMSLLEALEPSLAAQQTSAQYAQMAAVYYKKIRNGRVMSPGDFNLAADVAASARRALQVLAPKLDFSPLPQAADCQRMLTLADGVLAAMSELKAAGRRQP
;
A
#
# COMPACT_ATOMS: atom_id res chain seq x y z
N MET A 1 43.00 8.44 -8.86
CA MET A 1 42.42 7.16 -8.39
C MET A 1 41.19 7.45 -7.55
N ALA A 2 40.07 6.81 -7.88
CA ALA A 2 38.75 7.13 -7.35
C ALA A 2 38.53 6.57 -5.93
N SER A 3 38.31 7.46 -4.95
CA SER A 3 37.96 7.07 -3.58
C SER A 3 36.47 6.71 -3.51
N LYS A 4 36.15 5.43 -3.72
CA LYS A 4 34.84 4.84 -3.41
C LYS A 4 34.62 4.96 -1.90
N LYS A 5 33.88 5.99 -1.46
CA LYS A 5 33.41 6.09 -0.07
C LYS A 5 32.43 4.93 0.20
N ALA A 6 32.92 3.87 0.83
CA ALA A 6 32.07 2.86 1.42
C ALA A 6 31.21 3.55 2.49
N ALA A 7 29.88 3.40 2.39
CA ALA A 7 28.95 3.95 3.36
C ALA A 7 29.31 3.43 4.76
N THR A 8 29.35 4.32 5.76
CA THR A 8 29.56 3.93 7.17
C THR A 8 28.44 2.98 7.60
N LYS A 9 28.75 1.99 8.46
CA LYS A 9 27.80 0.94 8.93
C LYS A 9 26.38 1.44 9.27
N PRO A 10 26.15 2.63 9.87
CA PRO A 10 24.80 3.15 10.14
C PRO A 10 23.99 3.49 8.88
N GLN A 11 24.64 4.02 7.83
CA GLN A 11 23.96 4.38 6.57
C GLN A 11 23.55 3.15 5.76
N ALA A 12 24.36 2.09 5.79
CA ALA A 12 24.03 0.83 5.11
C ALA A 12 22.79 0.16 5.73
N GLN A 13 22.68 0.19 7.07
CA GLN A 13 21.57 -0.41 7.81
C GLN A 13 20.26 0.37 7.63
N GLN A 14 20.32 1.70 7.60
CA GLN A 14 19.16 2.55 7.28
C GLN A 14 18.65 2.31 5.85
N ARG A 15 19.56 2.21 4.88
CA ARG A 15 19.20 1.94 3.48
C ARG A 15 18.57 0.57 3.30
N GLN A 16 19.10 -0.46 3.98
CA GLN A 16 18.51 -1.80 3.95
C GLN A 16 17.11 -1.86 4.57
N GLN A 17 16.86 -1.13 5.67
CA GLN A 17 15.52 -1.03 6.25
C GLN A 17 14.55 -0.30 5.31
N GLN A 18 15.01 0.73 4.62
CA GLN A 18 14.22 1.45 3.63
C GLN A 18 13.85 0.55 2.44
N ASP A 19 14.83 -0.16 1.88
CA ASP A 19 14.61 -1.11 0.78
C ASP A 19 13.61 -2.22 1.16
N LYS A 20 13.68 -2.73 2.40
CA LYS A 20 12.71 -3.70 2.93
C LYS A 20 11.29 -3.13 2.95
N ARG A 21 11.11 -1.89 3.43
CA ARG A 21 9.80 -1.23 3.47
C ARG A 21 9.24 -0.98 2.07
N TRP A 22 10.10 -0.56 1.14
CA TRP A 22 9.73 -0.33 -0.25
C TRP A 22 9.30 -1.62 -0.94
N ASN A 23 10.07 -2.70 -0.79
CA ASN A 23 9.70 -4.01 -1.33
C ASN A 23 8.39 -4.53 -0.74
N ALA A 24 8.16 -4.35 0.56
CA ALA A 24 6.91 -4.73 1.21
C ALA A 24 5.71 -3.93 0.65
N ALA A 25 5.86 -2.62 0.46
CA ALA A 25 4.80 -1.79 -0.13
C ALA A 25 4.52 -2.13 -1.60
N GLU A 26 5.56 -2.45 -2.39
CA GLU A 26 5.41 -2.95 -3.76
C GLU A 26 4.60 -4.26 -3.79
N GLN A 27 4.98 -5.24 -2.97
CA GLN A 27 4.27 -6.52 -2.89
C GLN A 27 2.83 -6.33 -2.46
N ALA A 28 2.59 -5.53 -1.42
CA ALA A 28 1.25 -5.21 -0.95
C ALA A 28 0.40 -4.55 -2.03
N CYS A 29 0.94 -3.59 -2.80
CA CYS A 29 0.19 -2.95 -3.88
C CYS A 29 -0.17 -3.93 -5.00
N ARG A 30 0.78 -4.79 -5.42
CA ARG A 30 0.52 -5.83 -6.43
C ARG A 30 -0.61 -6.76 -5.99
N GLU A 31 -0.56 -7.18 -4.73
CA GLU A 31 -1.53 -8.12 -4.16
C GLU A 31 -2.90 -7.47 -3.94
N ILE A 32 -2.94 -6.22 -3.47
CA ILE A 32 -4.16 -5.41 -3.40
C ILE A 32 -4.82 -5.32 -4.78
N MET A 33 -4.06 -5.06 -5.85
CA MET A 33 -4.62 -5.00 -7.20
C MET A 33 -5.21 -6.33 -7.65
N SER A 34 -4.52 -7.45 -7.38
CA SER A 34 -5.05 -8.78 -7.67
C SER A 34 -6.33 -9.09 -6.88
N LEU A 35 -6.41 -8.66 -5.61
CA LEU A 35 -7.61 -8.83 -4.77
C LEU A 35 -8.76 -7.94 -5.25
N LEU A 36 -8.49 -6.70 -5.68
CA LEU A 36 -9.51 -5.83 -6.25
C LEU A 36 -10.12 -6.42 -7.53
N GLU A 37 -9.32 -7.07 -8.37
CA GLU A 37 -9.81 -7.78 -9.55
C GLU A 37 -10.67 -9.00 -9.17
N ALA A 38 -10.24 -9.79 -8.18
CA ALA A 38 -11.02 -10.93 -7.69
C ALA A 38 -12.34 -10.52 -7.02
N LEU A 39 -12.34 -9.36 -6.33
CA LEU A 39 -13.49 -8.80 -5.62
C LEU A 39 -14.40 -7.96 -6.52
N GLU A 40 -14.06 -7.75 -7.79
CA GLU A 40 -14.75 -6.84 -8.71
C GLU A 40 -16.28 -7.05 -8.72
N PRO A 41 -16.83 -8.28 -8.81
CA PRO A 41 -18.29 -8.47 -8.83
C PRO A 41 -18.99 -7.95 -7.57
N SER A 42 -18.29 -8.02 -6.42
CA SER A 42 -18.82 -7.59 -5.12
C SER A 42 -18.67 -6.09 -4.90
N LEU A 43 -17.57 -5.50 -5.39
CA LEU A 43 -17.34 -4.06 -5.33
C LEU A 43 -18.24 -3.34 -6.34
N ALA A 44 -18.51 -3.92 -7.51
CA ALA A 44 -19.39 -3.38 -8.55
C ALA A 44 -20.86 -3.28 -8.09
N ALA A 45 -21.28 -4.11 -7.12
CA ALA A 45 -22.61 -4.01 -6.52
C ALA A 45 -22.86 -2.68 -5.78
N GLN A 46 -21.80 -1.93 -5.43
CA GLN A 46 -21.89 -0.60 -4.85
C GLN A 46 -21.05 0.41 -5.63
N GLN A 47 -21.70 1.37 -6.30
CA GLN A 47 -21.02 2.34 -7.18
C GLN A 47 -19.84 3.05 -6.51
N THR A 48 -19.99 3.48 -5.25
CA THR A 48 -18.92 4.16 -4.51
C THR A 48 -17.74 3.24 -4.21
N SER A 49 -17.98 1.94 -3.97
CA SER A 49 -16.90 0.97 -3.74
C SER A 49 -16.08 0.75 -5.02
N ALA A 50 -16.77 0.60 -6.16
CA ALA A 50 -16.14 0.51 -7.48
C ALA A 50 -15.32 1.76 -7.83
N GLN A 51 -15.79 2.96 -7.49
CA GLN A 51 -15.03 4.20 -7.69
C GLN A 51 -13.71 4.19 -6.91
N TYR A 52 -13.72 3.76 -5.64
CA TYR A 52 -12.50 3.66 -4.86
C TYR A 52 -11.55 2.58 -5.39
N ALA A 53 -12.07 1.45 -5.87
CA ALA A 53 -11.27 0.43 -6.54
C ALA A 53 -10.59 0.99 -7.81
N GLN A 54 -11.31 1.76 -8.62
CA GLN A 54 -10.75 2.44 -9.79
C GLN A 54 -9.69 3.49 -9.40
N MET A 55 -9.90 4.25 -8.32
CA MET A 55 -8.88 5.18 -7.82
C MET A 55 -7.60 4.45 -7.42
N ALA A 56 -7.71 3.30 -6.73
CA ALA A 56 -6.56 2.47 -6.39
C ALA A 56 -5.80 2.04 -7.66
N ALA A 57 -6.51 1.61 -8.70
CA ALA A 57 -5.90 1.26 -9.99
C ALA A 57 -5.18 2.45 -10.67
N VAL A 58 -5.76 3.66 -10.58
CA VAL A 58 -5.14 4.88 -11.13
C VAL A 58 -3.86 5.24 -10.38
N TYR A 59 -3.84 5.17 -9.05
CA TYR A 59 -2.62 5.40 -8.27
C TYR A 59 -1.57 4.33 -8.56
N TYR A 60 -1.97 3.07 -8.66
CA TYR A 60 -1.07 1.97 -8.97
C TYR A 60 -0.37 2.15 -10.32
N LYS A 61 -1.10 2.59 -11.36
CA LYS A 61 -0.54 2.92 -12.68
C LYS A 61 0.49 4.05 -12.65
N LYS A 62 0.44 4.93 -11.64
CA LYS A 62 1.44 6.01 -11.47
C LYS A 62 2.72 5.50 -10.79
N ILE A 63 2.68 4.34 -10.12
CA ILE A 63 3.87 3.70 -9.56
C ILE A 63 4.65 3.08 -10.72
N ARG A 64 5.95 3.39 -10.83
CA ARG A 64 6.84 3.00 -11.94
C ARG A 64 6.86 1.48 -12.16
N ASN A 65 5.99 0.96 -13.03
CA ASN A 65 5.76 -0.48 -13.23
C ASN A 65 5.44 -1.23 -11.92
N GLY A 66 4.72 -0.57 -11.00
CA GLY A 66 4.41 -1.11 -9.69
C GLY A 66 5.60 -1.18 -8.71
N ARG A 67 6.78 -0.64 -9.09
CA ARG A 67 7.98 -0.65 -8.23
C ARG A 67 8.07 0.60 -7.37
N VAL A 68 8.26 0.41 -6.08
CA VAL A 68 8.43 1.49 -5.11
C VAL A 68 9.93 1.77 -4.95
N MET A 69 10.43 2.84 -5.55
CA MET A 69 11.87 3.15 -5.57
C MET A 69 12.23 4.48 -4.92
N SER A 70 11.21 5.24 -4.50
CA SER A 70 11.37 6.57 -3.95
C SER A 70 10.28 6.87 -2.91
N PRO A 71 10.48 7.88 -2.07
CA PRO A 71 9.42 8.38 -1.19
C PRO A 71 8.15 8.79 -1.95
N GLY A 72 8.29 9.32 -3.18
CA GLY A 72 7.15 9.67 -4.03
C GLY A 72 6.34 8.44 -4.47
N ASP A 73 7.02 7.36 -4.85
CA ASP A 73 6.36 6.09 -5.18
C ASP A 73 5.70 5.47 -3.95
N PHE A 74 6.30 5.64 -2.77
CA PHE A 74 5.72 5.14 -1.52
C PHE A 74 4.45 5.92 -1.13
N ASN A 75 4.38 7.23 -1.40
CA ASN A 75 3.15 8.00 -1.24
C ASN A 75 2.04 7.45 -2.14
N LEU A 76 2.34 7.15 -3.40
CA LEU A 76 1.38 6.54 -4.32
C LEU A 76 0.94 5.15 -3.84
N ALA A 77 1.85 4.35 -3.30
CA ALA A 77 1.52 3.07 -2.66
C ALA A 77 0.57 3.24 -1.46
N ALA A 78 0.79 4.27 -0.65
CA ALA A 78 -0.12 4.60 0.44
C ALA A 78 -1.49 5.08 -0.06
N ASP A 79 -1.55 5.81 -1.18
CA ASP A 79 -2.81 6.21 -1.82
C ASP A 79 -3.57 5.00 -2.38
N VAL A 80 -2.88 4.02 -2.99
CA VAL A 80 -3.47 2.72 -3.39
C VAL A 80 -4.10 2.02 -2.19
N ALA A 81 -3.34 1.88 -1.10
CA ALA A 81 -3.82 1.25 0.13
C ALA A 81 -5.01 1.99 0.76
N ALA A 82 -4.96 3.33 0.80
CA ALA A 82 -6.06 4.16 1.32
C ALA A 82 -7.34 3.98 0.50
N SER A 83 -7.24 3.99 -0.83
CA SER A 83 -8.37 3.76 -1.73
C SER A 83 -8.94 2.35 -1.59
N ALA A 84 -8.10 1.32 -1.54
CA ALA A 84 -8.55 -0.06 -1.34
C ALA A 84 -9.28 -0.24 0.00
N ARG A 85 -8.75 0.36 1.09
CA ARG A 85 -9.40 0.36 2.40
C ARG A 85 -10.76 1.07 2.37
N ARG A 86 -10.88 2.20 1.66
CA ARG A 86 -12.18 2.89 1.50
C ARG A 86 -13.18 2.06 0.69
N ALA A 87 -12.74 1.36 -0.34
CA ALA A 87 -13.60 0.43 -1.09
C ALA A 87 -14.18 -0.65 -0.17
N LEU A 88 -13.36 -1.21 0.72
CA LEU A 88 -13.77 -2.16 1.74
C LEU A 88 -14.72 -1.56 2.79
N GLN A 89 -14.47 -0.32 3.23
CA GLN A 89 -15.37 0.37 4.17
C GLN A 89 -16.75 0.64 3.55
N VAL A 90 -16.83 0.91 2.25
CA VAL A 90 -18.11 1.04 1.57
C VAL A 90 -18.84 -0.31 1.53
N LEU A 91 -18.11 -1.37 1.20
CA LEU A 91 -18.66 -2.74 1.17
C LEU A 91 -19.14 -3.21 2.56
N ALA A 92 -18.33 -2.97 3.60
CA ALA A 92 -18.62 -3.28 4.99
C ALA A 92 -18.16 -2.11 5.89
N PRO A 93 -19.08 -1.23 6.33
CA PRO A 93 -18.75 -0.02 7.11
C PRO A 93 -17.96 -0.27 8.39
N LYS A 94 -18.20 -1.40 9.05
CA LYS A 94 -17.50 -1.81 10.27
C LYS A 94 -16.23 -2.61 10.01
N LEU A 95 -15.87 -2.83 8.74
CA LEU A 95 -14.79 -3.73 8.31
C LEU A 95 -14.95 -5.16 8.86
N ASP A 96 -16.19 -5.56 9.11
CA ASP A 96 -16.55 -6.93 9.44
C ASP A 96 -17.06 -7.63 8.17
N PHE A 97 -16.28 -8.58 7.69
CA PHE A 97 -16.56 -9.31 6.46
C PHE A 97 -17.14 -10.71 6.71
N SER A 98 -17.36 -11.10 7.98
CA SER A 98 -17.91 -12.41 8.36
C SER A 98 -19.16 -12.86 7.58
N PRO A 99 -20.10 -11.98 7.18
CA PRO A 99 -21.27 -12.39 6.39
C PRO A 99 -21.01 -12.55 4.89
N LEU A 100 -19.81 -12.22 4.39
CA LEU A 100 -19.48 -12.26 2.96
C LEU A 100 -18.81 -13.59 2.56
N PRO A 101 -19.13 -14.16 1.40
CA PRO A 101 -18.46 -15.39 0.94
C PRO A 101 -16.96 -15.18 0.68
N GLN A 102 -16.57 -13.97 0.29
CA GLN A 102 -15.19 -13.54 0.08
C GLN A 102 -14.51 -12.93 1.33
N ALA A 103 -14.99 -13.26 2.54
CA ALA A 103 -14.49 -12.67 3.79
C ALA A 103 -12.96 -12.72 3.92
N ALA A 104 -12.35 -13.84 3.53
CA ALA A 104 -10.91 -14.04 3.60
C ALA A 104 -10.13 -13.05 2.71
N ASP A 105 -10.59 -12.83 1.48
CA ASP A 105 -9.95 -11.92 0.53
C ASP A 105 -10.11 -10.46 0.97
N CYS A 106 -11.29 -10.09 1.48
CA CYS A 106 -11.50 -8.77 2.07
C CYS A 106 -10.59 -8.52 3.28
N GLN A 107 -10.46 -9.49 4.18
CA GLN A 107 -9.61 -9.39 5.37
C GLN A 107 -8.12 -9.33 5.00
N ARG A 108 -7.72 -10.08 3.98
CA ARG A 108 -6.36 -10.06 3.45
C ARG A 108 -6.03 -8.69 2.84
N MET A 109 -6.92 -8.16 2.00
CA MET A 109 -6.75 -6.84 1.40
C MET A 109 -6.69 -5.73 2.47
N LEU A 110 -7.53 -5.83 3.51
CA LEU A 110 -7.50 -4.91 4.64
C LEU A 110 -6.15 -4.94 5.36
N THR A 111 -5.64 -6.14 5.66
CA THR A 111 -4.36 -6.33 6.35
C THR A 111 -3.19 -5.72 5.57
N LEU A 112 -3.17 -5.92 4.25
CA LEU A 112 -2.16 -5.33 3.37
C LEU A 112 -2.26 -3.80 3.35
N ALA A 113 -3.48 -3.27 3.21
CA ALA A 113 -3.71 -1.83 3.17
C ALA A 113 -3.29 -1.16 4.48
N ASP A 114 -3.70 -1.70 5.63
CA ASP A 114 -3.35 -1.17 6.94
C ASP A 114 -1.82 -1.24 7.19
N GLY A 115 -1.14 -2.30 6.72
CA GLY A 115 0.32 -2.40 6.80
C GLY A 115 1.06 -1.28 6.07
N VAL A 116 0.64 -0.95 4.84
CA VAL A 116 1.23 0.15 4.07
C VAL A 116 0.94 1.51 4.71
N LEU A 117 -0.30 1.72 5.18
CA LEU A 117 -0.70 2.97 5.85
C LEU A 117 0.01 3.20 7.18
N ALA A 118 0.23 2.13 7.96
CA ALA A 118 1.03 2.17 9.18
C ALA A 118 2.48 2.56 8.88
N ALA A 119 3.11 1.91 7.89
CA ALA A 119 4.47 2.25 7.47
C ALA A 119 4.60 3.70 6.98
N MET A 120 3.58 4.23 6.26
CA MET A 120 3.55 5.65 5.88
C MET A 120 3.47 6.58 7.07
N SER A 121 2.68 6.22 8.08
CA SER A 121 2.51 7.00 9.31
C SER A 121 3.80 7.05 10.12
N GLU A 122 4.53 5.93 10.21
CA GLU A 122 5.86 5.86 10.83
C GLU A 122 6.88 6.75 10.12
N LEU A 123 6.89 6.75 8.78
CA LEU A 123 7.79 7.60 7.99
C LEU A 123 7.50 9.10 8.22
N LYS A 124 6.22 9.50 8.26
CA LYS A 124 5.82 10.88 8.58
C LYS A 124 6.18 11.28 10.02
N ALA A 125 6.10 10.35 10.97
CA ALA A 125 6.48 10.60 12.35
C ALA A 125 8.00 10.73 12.51
N ALA A 126 8.77 9.88 11.81
CA ALA A 126 10.24 9.93 11.81
C ALA A 126 10.77 11.23 11.17
N GLY A 127 10.17 11.68 10.06
CA GLY A 127 10.56 12.92 9.39
C GLY A 127 10.27 14.20 10.19
N ARG A 128 9.29 14.17 11.11
CA ARG A 128 8.97 15.30 12.00
C ARG A 128 9.86 15.40 13.25
N ARG A 129 10.66 14.36 13.54
CA ARG A 129 11.52 14.28 14.73
C ARG A 129 12.97 14.69 14.48
N GLN A 130 13.32 15.17 13.27
CA GLN A 130 14.63 15.75 13.02
C GLN A 130 14.62 17.24 13.42
N PRO A 131 15.43 17.65 14.42
CA PRO A 131 15.56 19.06 14.83
C PRO A 131 16.31 19.90 13.78
#